data_AF-A0A1J3FWT9-F1
#
_entry.id   AF-A0A1J3FWT9-F1
#
_cell.length_a   1.000
_cell.length_b   1.000
_cell.length_c   1.000
_cell.angle_alpha   90.00
_cell.angle_beta   90.00
_cell.angle_gamma   90.00
#
_symmetry.space_group_name_H-M   'P 1'
#
loop_
_entity.id
_entity.type
_entity.pdbx_description
1 polymer ?
#
loop_
_entity_poly.entity_id
_entity_poly.type
_entity_poly.pdbx_seq_one_letter_code
_entity_poly.pdbx_strand_id
1 'polypeptide(L)'
;FINPNKLFPLVVSISLSSFFSFHRNPEAKMGSQQAAVSFLSNLAKAAFGLGTAATVLNTSLFTVDGGERAVIFDRFRGVMDQTVSEGTHFLIPFLQKPHIFDIR
;
A
#
# COMPACT_ATOMS: atom_id res chain seq x y z
N PHE A 1 -58.83 21.61 36.14
CA PHE A 1 -57.67 22.49 36.42
C PHE A 1 -56.39 21.74 36.07
N ILE A 2 -55.73 22.11 34.96
CA ILE A 2 -54.43 21.55 34.57
C ILE A 2 -53.37 22.20 35.48
N ASN A 3 -52.61 21.41 36.21
CA ASN A 3 -51.57 21.91 37.11
C ASN A 3 -50.31 22.28 36.29
N PRO A 4 -49.96 23.57 36.17
CA PRO A 4 -48.84 24.01 35.34
C PRO A 4 -47.48 23.47 35.82
N ASN A 5 -47.36 23.05 37.09
CA ASN A 5 -46.11 22.55 37.66
C ASN A 5 -45.75 21.12 37.23
N LYS A 6 -46.66 20.38 36.58
CA LYS A 6 -46.37 19.05 36.01
C LYS A 6 -45.94 19.07 34.54
N LEU A 7 -46.07 20.20 33.85
CA LEU A 7 -45.77 20.32 32.41
C LEU A 7 -44.30 20.65 32.15
N PHE A 8 -43.68 21.47 33.00
CA PHE A 8 -42.26 21.83 32.89
C PHE A 8 -41.28 20.63 32.89
N PRO A 9 -41.34 19.67 33.84
CA PRO A 9 -40.39 18.54 33.85
C PRO A 9 -40.57 17.61 32.64
N LEU A 10 -41.79 17.52 32.11
CA LEU A 10 -42.13 16.62 31.01
C LEU A 10 -41.61 17.17 29.66
N VAL A 11 -41.71 18.49 29.43
CA VAL A 11 -41.16 19.15 28.23
C VAL A 11 -39.63 19.12 28.24
N VAL A 12 -38.99 19.29 29.39
CA VAL A 12 -37.53 19.18 29.54
C VAL A 12 -37.06 17.74 29.31
N SER A 13 -37.79 16.73 29.80
CA SER A 13 -37.44 15.32 29.59
C SER A 13 -37.58 14.87 28.13
N ILE A 14 -38.57 15.38 27.39
CA ILE A 14 -38.74 15.10 25.96
C ILE A 14 -37.64 15.77 25.13
N SER A 15 -37.27 17.01 25.47
CA SER A 15 -36.18 17.73 24.79
C SER A 15 -34.81 17.08 25.06
N LEU A 16 -34.55 16.65 26.29
CA LEU A 16 -33.28 16.04 26.68
C LEU A 16 -33.09 14.61 26.12
N SER A 17 -34.17 13.82 26.05
CA SER A 17 -34.13 12.50 25.41
C SER A 17 -33.98 12.59 23.89
N SER A 18 -34.57 13.61 23.26
CA SER A 18 -34.42 13.88 21.81
C SER A 18 -33.04 14.43 21.45
N PHE A 19 -32.46 15.30 22.29
CA PHE A 19 -31.11 15.84 22.14
C PHE A 19 -30.02 14.77 22.34
N PHE A 20 -30.22 13.85 23.30
CA PHE A 20 -29.30 12.72 23.52
C PHE A 20 -29.41 11.62 22.45
N SER A 21 -30.59 11.46 21.83
CA SER A 21 -30.78 10.52 20.72
C SER A 21 -30.19 11.04 19.39
N PHE A 22 -30.15 12.36 19.19
CA PHE A 22 -29.56 13.00 18.00
C PHE A 22 -28.05 12.75 17.85
N HIS A 23 -27.34 12.52 18.96
CA HIS A 23 -25.89 12.28 18.95
C HIS A 23 -25.50 10.78 18.93
N ARG A 24 -26.46 9.86 18.84
CA ARG A 24 -26.23 8.41 18.92
C ARG A 24 -26.69 7.65 17.67
N ASN A 25 -26.26 8.10 16.49
CA ASN A 25 -26.37 7.26 15.30
C ASN A 25 -25.24 7.50 14.28
N PRO A 26 -24.01 7.02 14.56
CA PRO A 26 -22.99 6.86 13.52
C PRO A 26 -23.31 5.72 12.52
N GLU A 27 -24.37 4.93 12.76
CA GLU A 27 -24.63 3.64 12.10
C GLU A 27 -25.37 3.75 10.74
N ALA A 28 -25.91 4.92 10.35
CA ALA A 28 -26.85 5.01 9.22
C ALA A 28 -26.23 5.11 7.81
N LYS A 29 -24.91 4.90 7.63
CA LYS A 29 -24.25 4.92 6.30
C LYS A 29 -23.23 3.82 6.04
N MET A 30 -23.37 2.65 6.68
CA MET A 30 -22.35 1.58 6.62
C MET A 30 -22.76 0.30 5.86
N GLY A 31 -23.85 0.32 5.09
CA GLY A 31 -24.32 -0.86 4.34
C GLY A 31 -23.73 -1.02 2.93
N SER A 32 -23.67 0.06 2.13
CA SER A 32 -23.15 0.05 0.75
C SER A 32 -21.68 0.49 0.65
N GLN A 33 -21.28 1.44 1.50
CA GLN A 33 -19.95 2.04 1.48
C GLN A 33 -18.89 1.06 2.01
N GLN A 34 -19.21 0.24 3.01
CA GLN A 34 -18.28 -0.73 3.58
C GLN A 34 -17.88 -1.81 2.58
N ALA A 35 -18.82 -2.31 1.78
CA ALA A 35 -18.54 -3.31 0.75
C ALA A 35 -17.63 -2.71 -0.36
N ALA A 36 -17.93 -1.48 -0.80
CA ALA A 36 -17.11 -0.77 -1.78
C ALA A 36 -15.69 -0.47 -1.24
N VAL A 37 -15.57 -0.05 0.02
CA VAL A 37 -14.27 0.24 0.67
C VAL A 37 -13.47 -1.04 0.88
N SER A 38 -14.11 -2.15 1.26
CA SER A 38 -13.45 -3.44 1.44
C SER A 38 -12.96 -4.01 0.10
N PHE A 39 -13.79 -3.90 -0.94
CA PHE A 39 -13.41 -4.27 -2.30
C PHE A 39 -12.23 -3.44 -2.81
N LEU A 40 -12.30 -2.11 -2.68
CA LEU A 40 -11.21 -1.23 -3.08
C LEU A 40 -9.92 -1.51 -2.30
N SER A 41 -10.03 -1.79 -1.00
CA SER A 41 -8.86 -2.12 -0.17
C SER A 41 -8.21 -3.43 -0.60
N ASN A 42 -9.01 -4.45 -0.94
CA ASN A 42 -8.49 -5.72 -1.42
C ASN A 42 -7.90 -5.59 -2.83
N LEU A 43 -8.53 -4.82 -3.71
CA LEU A 43 -8.00 -4.51 -5.04
C LEU A 43 -6.68 -3.74 -4.93
N ALA A 44 -6.60 -2.73 -4.05
CA ALA A 44 -5.38 -1.97 -3.83
C ALA A 44 -4.24 -2.87 -3.31
N LYS A 45 -4.54 -3.77 -2.35
CA LYS A 45 -3.57 -4.77 -1.87
C LYS A 45 -3.11 -5.71 -2.98
N ALA A 46 -4.04 -6.21 -3.80
CA ALA A 46 -3.74 -7.09 -4.92
C ALA A 46 -2.89 -6.38 -5.98
N ALA A 47 -3.28 -5.17 -6.38
CA ALA A 47 -2.56 -4.34 -7.33
C ALA A 47 -1.16 -3.99 -6.83
N PHE A 48 -1.02 -3.64 -5.56
CA PHE A 48 0.28 -3.38 -4.94
C PHE A 48 1.16 -4.64 -4.92
N GLY A 49 0.60 -5.78 -4.51
CA GLY A 49 1.32 -7.06 -4.48
C GLY A 49 1.79 -7.49 -5.87
N LEU A 50 0.91 -7.42 -6.87
CA LEU A 50 1.24 -7.75 -8.26
C LEU A 50 2.23 -6.76 -8.86
N GLY A 51 2.03 -5.46 -8.64
CA GLY A 51 2.92 -4.41 -9.14
C GLY A 51 4.33 -4.55 -8.60
N THR A 52 4.48 -4.72 -7.28
CA THR A 52 5.79 -4.91 -6.65
C THR A 52 6.48 -6.19 -7.14
N ALA A 53 5.75 -7.32 -7.22
CA ALA A 53 6.30 -8.57 -7.74
C ALA A 53 6.78 -8.43 -9.20
N ALA A 54 5.98 -7.82 -10.07
CA ALA A 54 6.33 -7.61 -11.47
C ALA A 54 7.58 -6.72 -11.62
N THR A 55 7.66 -5.64 -10.85
CA THR A 55 8.84 -4.75 -10.86
C THR A 55 10.10 -5.47 -10.38
N VAL A 56 10.01 -6.26 -9.30
CA VAL A 56 11.16 -7.03 -8.80
C VAL A 56 11.66 -8.01 -9.85
N LEU A 57 10.77 -8.76 -10.49
CA LEU A 57 11.15 -9.71 -11.54
C LEU A 57 11.81 -9.01 -12.73
N ASN A 58 11.22 -7.90 -13.20
CA ASN A 58 11.76 -7.16 -14.35
C ASN A 58 13.15 -6.56 -14.06
N THR A 59 13.36 -6.01 -12.85
CA THR A 59 14.63 -5.38 -12.46
C THR A 59 15.70 -6.37 -11.99
N SER A 60 15.33 -7.63 -11.78
CA SER A 60 16.24 -8.69 -11.38
C SER A 60 16.98 -9.34 -12.55
N LEU A 61 16.57 -9.08 -13.79
CA LEU A 61 17.23 -9.60 -14.99
C LEU A 61 17.93 -8.49 -15.75
N PHE A 62 19.16 -8.75 -16.19
CA PHE A 62 19.93 -7.87 -17.06
C PHE A 62 20.68 -8.69 -18.10
N THR A 63 21.01 -8.07 -19.23
CA THR A 63 21.77 -8.71 -20.30
C THR A 63 23.08 -7.97 -20.52
N VAL A 64 24.13 -8.71 -20.81
CA VAL A 64 25.45 -8.19 -21.21
C VAL A 64 25.65 -8.55 -22.67
N ASP A 65 25.97 -7.54 -23.48
CA ASP A 65 26.22 -7.72 -24.90
C ASP A 65 27.59 -8.36 -25.17
N GLY A 66 27.72 -8.98 -26.35
CA GLY A 66 28.96 -9.64 -26.74
C GLY A 66 30.12 -8.64 -26.76
N GLY A 67 31.27 -9.06 -26.21
CA GLY A 67 32.50 -8.26 -26.07
C GLY A 67 32.42 -7.12 -25.04
N GLU A 68 31.38 -7.11 -24.21
CA GLU A 68 31.33 -6.34 -22.97
C GLU A 68 31.44 -7.29 -21.75
N ARG A 69 31.78 -6.72 -20.59
CA ARG A 69 31.73 -7.40 -19.29
C ARG A 69 31.06 -6.51 -18.27
N ALA A 70 30.23 -7.12 -17.42
CA ALA A 70 29.63 -6.41 -16.30
C ALA A 70 30.40 -6.67 -15.00
N VAL A 71 30.68 -5.60 -14.26
CA VAL A 71 31.15 -5.65 -12.87
C VAL A 71 29.96 -5.39 -11.97
N ILE A 72 29.68 -6.28 -11.03
CA ILE A 72 28.56 -6.12 -10.10
C ILE A 72 29.04 -5.41 -8.83
N PHE A 73 28.31 -4.38 -8.43
CA PHE A 73 28.45 -3.74 -7.12
C PHE A 73 27.35 -4.21 -6.17
N ASP A 74 27.72 -4.85 -5.08
CA ASP A 74 26.86 -5.22 -3.96
C ASP A 74 26.92 -4.10 -2.91
N ARG A 75 25.77 -3.59 -2.45
CA ARG A 75 25.72 -2.51 -1.44
C ARG A 75 26.41 -2.87 -0.12
N PHE A 76 26.49 -4.15 0.26
CA PHE A 76 27.13 -4.58 1.50
C PHE A 76 28.61 -4.93 1.32
N ARG A 77 28.95 -5.60 0.21
CA ARG A 77 30.32 -6.11 -0.02
C ARG A 77 31.17 -5.19 -0.88
N GLY A 78 30.56 -4.19 -1.53
CA GLY A 78 31.21 -3.35 -2.52
C GLY A 78 31.30 -4.02 -3.87
N VAL A 79 32.41 -3.82 -4.58
CA VAL A 79 32.65 -4.39 -5.90
C VAL A 79 32.92 -5.89 -5.79
N MET A 80 32.25 -6.69 -6.60
CA MET A 80 32.52 -8.13 -6.69
C MET A 80 33.77 -8.39 -7.54
N ASP A 81 34.63 -9.30 -7.10
CA ASP A 81 35.88 -9.64 -7.80
C ASP A 81 35.65 -10.34 -9.15
N GLN A 82 34.50 -10.99 -9.31
CA GLN A 82 34.16 -11.72 -10.53
C GLN A 82 33.39 -10.83 -11.50
N THR A 83 33.88 -10.77 -12.74
CA THR A 83 33.19 -10.12 -13.85
C THR A 83 32.22 -11.08 -14.52
N VAL A 84 31.05 -10.57 -14.87
CA VAL A 84 30.00 -11.29 -15.59
C VAL A 84 30.22 -11.15 -17.10
N SER A 85 30.23 -12.27 -17.81
CA SER A 85 30.36 -12.33 -19.27
C SER A 85 29.04 -12.07 -19.99
N GLU A 86 29.05 -12.14 -21.32
CA GLU A 86 27.85 -12.05 -22.17
C GLU A 86 26.68 -12.95 -21.73
N GLY A 87 25.47 -12.54 -22.09
CA GLY A 87 24.24 -13.29 -21.81
C GLY A 87 23.34 -12.62 -20.77
N THR A 88 22.23 -13.28 -20.43
CA THR A 88 21.26 -12.80 -19.44
C THR A 88 21.58 -13.35 -18.06
N HIS A 89 21.73 -12.45 -17.09
CA HIS A 89 22.11 -12.75 -15.73
C HIS A 89 21.06 -12.24 -14.74
N PHE A 90 21.02 -12.89 -13.59
CA PHE A 90 20.15 -12.52 -12.49
C PHE A 90 20.93 -11.68 -11.46
N LEU A 91 20.29 -10.64 -10.95
CA LEU A 91 20.80 -9.80 -9.86
C LEU A 91 19.70 -9.57 -8.84
N ILE A 92 20.09 -9.30 -7.60
CA ILE A 92 19.14 -8.94 -6.54
C ILE A 92 18.83 -7.44 -6.66
N PRO A 93 17.59 -7.04 -6.99
CA PRO A 93 17.26 -5.63 -7.15
C PRO A 93 17.47 -4.87 -5.84
N PHE A 94 17.80 -3.59 -5.95
CA PHE A 94 18.19 -2.67 -4.85
C PHE A 94 19.53 -2.97 -4.15
N LEU A 95 19.91 -4.24 -4.05
CA LEU A 95 21.14 -4.65 -3.41
C LEU A 95 22.33 -4.63 -4.37
N GLN A 96 22.13 -5.13 -5.58
CA GLN A 96 23.17 -5.25 -6.59
C GLN A 96 22.95 -4.26 -7.74
N LYS A 97 24.05 -3.76 -8.31
CA LYS A 97 24.06 -2.86 -9.47
C LYS A 97 25.13 -3.31 -10.48
N PRO A 98 24.76 -3.71 -11.71
CA PRO A 98 25.72 -4.05 -12.74
C PRO A 98 26.24 -2.78 -13.42
N HIS A 99 27.55 -2.70 -13.59
CA HIS A 99 28.23 -1.70 -14.42
C HIS A 99 28.86 -2.40 -15.61
N ILE A 100 28.39 -2.08 -16.81
CA ILE A 100 28.82 -2.71 -18.05
C ILE A 100 30.00 -1.92 -18.62
N PHE A 101 31.05 -2.64 -19.02
CA PHE A 101 32.26 -2.09 -19.60
C PHE A 101 32.55 -2.80 -20.93
N ASP A 102 32.91 -2.01 -21.94
CA ASP A 102 33.53 -2.54 -23.15
C ASP A 102 34.96 -2.98 -22.84
N ILE A 103 35.37 -4.07 -23.48
CA ILE A 103 36.66 -4.74 -23.27
C ILE A 103 37.44 -4.91 -24.59
N ARG A 104 36.91 -4.39 -25.69
CA ARG A 104 37.55 -4.46 -27.02
C ARG A 104 38.70 -3.48 -27.19
#